data_AF-A0A3C0AI70-F1
#
_entry.id   AF-A0A3C0AI70-F1
#
_cell.length_a   1.000
_cell.length_b   1.000
_cell.length_c   1.000
_cell.angle_alpha   90.00
_cell.angle_beta   90.00
_cell.angle_gamma   90.00
#
_symmetry.space_group_name_H-M   'P 1'
#
loop_
_entity.id
_entity.type
_entity.pdbx_description
1 polymer ?
#
loop_
_entity_poly.entity_id
_entity_poly.type
_entity_poly.pdbx_seq_one_letter_code
_entity_poly.pdbx_strand_id
1 'polypeptide(L)' 'YNPAFDVTPAKYITGIITERGLIQPVTTAEVARVLSTDQD' A
#
# COMPACT_ATOMS: atom_id res chain seq x y z
N TYR A 1 -29.96 -1.12 1.76
CA TYR A 1 -28.55 -1.41 2.07
C TYR A 1 -27.70 -0.33 1.42
N ASN A 2 -26.83 0.37 2.18
CA ASN A 2 -26.00 1.48 1.68
C ASN A 2 -24.66 1.55 2.44
N PRO A 3 -23.67 0.69 2.11
CA PRO A 3 -22.37 0.69 2.78
C PRO A 3 -21.53 1.90 2.37
N ALA A 4 -20.74 2.42 3.30
CA ALA A 4 -19.92 3.61 3.06
C ALA A 4 -18.64 3.33 2.25
N PHE A 5 -18.11 2.10 2.32
CA PHE A 5 -16.83 1.70 1.72
C PHE A 5 -16.84 0.24 1.27
N ASP A 6 -15.87 -0.11 0.42
CA ASP A 6 -15.49 -1.48 0.08
C ASP A 6 -13.97 -1.67 0.16
N VAL A 7 -13.50 -2.87 -0.17
CA VAL A 7 -12.07 -3.22 -0.16
C VAL A 7 -11.68 -3.66 -1.56
N THR A 8 -10.64 -3.03 -2.11
CA THR A 8 -10.00 -3.47 -3.36
C THR A 8 -8.88 -4.46 -3.06
N PRO A 9 -8.93 -5.72 -3.55
CA PRO A 9 -7.81 -6.66 -3.42
C PRO A 9 -6.52 -6.12 -4.06
N ALA A 10 -5.38 -6.35 -3.41
CA ALA A 10 -4.07 -5.84 -3.84
C ALA A 10 -3.69 -6.20 -5.29
N LYS A 11 -4.14 -7.36 -5.80
CA LYS A 11 -3.89 -7.80 -7.19
C LYS A 11 -4.47 -6.88 -8.26
N TYR A 12 -5.38 -5.97 -7.90
CA TYR A 12 -5.96 -4.98 -8.81
C TYR A 12 -5.25 -3.62 -8.75
N ILE A 13 -4.24 -3.46 -7.90
CA ILE A 13 -3.52 -2.19 -7.70
C ILE A 13 -2.12 -2.31 -8.32
N THR A 14 -1.80 -1.45 -9.28
CA THR A 14 -0.47 -1.44 -9.93
C THR A 14 0.63 -0.97 -8.99
N GLY A 15 0.36 0.05 -8.17
CA GLY A 15 1.29 0.59 -7.19
C GLY A 15 0.61 1.55 -6.22
N ILE A 16 1.27 1.84 -5.10
CA ILE A 16 0.84 2.83 -4.10
C ILE A 16 1.84 3.99 -4.11
N ILE A 17 1.35 5.21 -4.35
CA ILE A 17 2.17 6.43 -4.31
C ILE A 17 2.08 7.02 -2.90
N THR A 18 3.23 7.28 -2.29
CA THR A 18 3.37 7.85 -0.95
C THR A 18 4.39 8.99 -0.98
N GLU A 19 4.50 9.73 0.12
CA GLU A 19 5.58 10.71 0.35
C GLU A 19 6.98 10.08 0.37
N ARG A 20 7.07 8.77 0.58
CA ARG A 20 8.32 7.98 0.53
C ARG A 20 8.59 7.37 -0.85
N GLY A 21 7.78 7.73 -1.86
CA GLY A 21 7.90 7.26 -3.23
C GLY A 21 6.88 6.17 -3.60
N LEU A 22 7.21 5.41 -4.64
CA LEU A 22 6.36 4.38 -5.23
C LEU A 22 6.58 3.00 -4.58
N ILE A 23 5.50 2.37 -4.10
CA ILE A 23 5.48 0.97 -3.65
C ILE A 23 4.95 0.10 -4.77
N GLN A 24 5.81 -0.74 -5.35
CA GLN A 24 5.47 -1.73 -6.38
C GLN A 24 6.50 -2.88 -6.34
N PRO A 25 6.08 -4.16 -6.31
CA PRO A 25 4.71 -4.65 -6.31
C PRO A 25 3.97 -4.40 -4.99
N VAL A 26 2.64 -4.33 -5.04
CA VAL A 26 1.80 -4.10 -3.85
C VAL A 26 1.75 -5.35 -2.98
N THR A 27 2.71 -5.48 -2.07
CA THR A 27 2.83 -6.59 -1.12
C THR A 27 3.02 -6.07 0.31
N THR A 28 2.64 -6.88 1.30
CA THR A 28 2.86 -6.54 2.71
C THR A 28 4.34 -6.34 3.05
N ALA A 29 5.24 -7.11 2.44
CA ALA A 29 6.68 -6.99 2.66
C ALA A 29 7.23 -5.64 2.16
N GLU A 30 6.81 -5.19 0.98
CA GLU A 30 7.24 -3.89 0.44
C GLU A 30 6.68 -2.72 1.26
N VAL A 31 5.43 -2.83 1.71
CA VAL A 31 4.85 -1.85 2.63
C VAL A 31 5.66 -1.81 3.94
N ALA A 32 5.97 -2.96 4.54
CA ALA A 32 6.75 -3.03 5.77
C ALA A 32 8.17 -2.45 5.60
N ARG A 33 8.83 -2.74 4.46
CA ARG A 33 10.15 -2.20 4.12
C ARG A 33 10.13 -0.67 4.09
N VAL A 34 9.13 -0.07 3.44
CA VAL A 34 8.96 1.39 3.39
C VAL A 34 8.56 1.97 4.74
N LEU A 35 7.85 1.22 5.59
CA LEU A 35 7.54 1.65 6.95
C LEU A 35 8.77 1.66 7.88
N SER A 36 9.73 0.76 7.66
CA SER A 36 10.95 0.66 8.47
C SER A 36 12.05 1.67 8.13
N THR A 37 11.96 2.41 7.02
CA THR A 37 13.00 3.39 6.64
C THR A 37 13.12 4.58 7.57
N ASP A 38 12.11 4.81 8.41
CA ASP A 38 12.03 5.96 9.31
C ASP A 38 12.43 5.59 10.75
N GLN A 39 12.97 4.38 10.96
CA GLN A 39 13.57 3.99 12.24
C GLN A 39 15.00 4.52 12.34
N ASP A 40 15.11 5.84 12.54
CA ASP A 40 16.29 6.52 13.11
C ASP A 40 15.87 7.24 14.41
#